data_AF-A0AA42NMH4-F1
#
_entry.id   AF-A0AA42NMH4-F1
#
_cell.length_a   1.000
_cell.length_b   1.000
_cell.length_c   1.000
_cell.angle_alpha   90.00
_cell.angle_beta   90.00
_cell.angle_gamma   90.00
#
_symmetry.space_group_name_H-M   'P 1'
#
loop_
_entity.id
_entity.type
_entity.pdbx_description
1 polymer ?
#
loop_
_entity_poly.entity_id
_entity_poly.type
_entity_poly.pdbx_seq_one_letter_code
_entity_poly.pdbx_strand_id
1 'polypeptide(L)'
;MIDYIRDGQEIYRQSFATIRAEADLSAIPADLEKLAVRLIHACGMVDVVQDLRFSTGAGAAGRAALAAGAPILCDARMVAEGITRARLPAANPVICTLNEADVPQRARELGNTRSAVALEHWREHLQGSVVVIGNAPTALFYLLEMLDAGAPKPALILGMPVGFIGAAESKDLLAADSRGVPYVIVRGRRGGSAMAAAAVNALASEVE
;
A
#
# COMPACT_ATOMS: atom_id res chain seq x y z
N MET A 1 17.28 -23.79 28.50
CA MET A 1 17.31 -22.69 27.52
C MET A 1 16.30 -23.05 26.45
N ILE A 2 15.41 -22.13 26.05
CA ILE A 2 14.48 -22.38 24.95
C ILE A 2 15.30 -22.39 23.64
N ASP A 3 15.11 -23.42 22.81
CA ASP A 3 15.79 -23.57 21.51
C ASP A 3 15.01 -22.85 20.40
N TYR A 4 15.68 -22.01 19.62
CA TYR A 4 15.11 -21.22 18.52
C TYR A 4 16.21 -20.68 17.59
N ILE A 5 15.86 -20.46 16.32
CA ILE A 5 16.77 -19.87 15.31
C ILE A 5 17.10 -18.42 15.70
N ARG A 6 18.39 -18.06 15.69
CA ARG A 6 18.87 -16.72 16.05
C ARG A 6 19.46 -15.91 14.90
N ASP A 7 19.56 -16.51 13.72
CA ASP A 7 20.00 -15.85 12.49
C ASP A 7 18.79 -15.28 11.75
N GLY A 8 18.69 -13.95 11.74
CA GLY A 8 17.59 -13.25 11.06
C GLY A 8 17.56 -13.47 9.55
N GLN A 9 18.71 -13.58 8.89
CA GLN A 9 18.76 -13.83 7.44
C GLN A 9 18.23 -15.23 7.11
N GLU A 10 18.61 -16.20 7.93
CA GLU A 10 18.11 -17.57 7.79
C GLU A 10 16.60 -17.66 8.04
N ILE A 11 16.07 -16.91 9.03
CA ILE A 11 14.62 -16.81 9.28
C ILE A 11 13.90 -16.25 8.05
N TYR A 12 14.39 -15.16 7.44
CA TYR A 12 13.79 -14.60 6.21
C TYR A 12 13.83 -15.61 5.06
N ARG A 13 14.97 -16.25 4.83
CA ARG A 13 15.16 -17.24 3.77
C ARG A 13 14.20 -18.42 3.92
N GLN A 14 14.10 -18.98 5.13
CA GLN A 14 13.18 -20.09 5.41
C GLN A 14 11.72 -19.65 5.27
N SER A 15 11.37 -18.46 5.79
CA SER A 15 9.99 -17.96 5.72
C SER A 15 9.50 -17.81 4.28
N PHE A 16 10.30 -17.19 3.39
CA PHE A 16 9.90 -17.03 1.98
C PHE A 16 9.86 -18.36 1.22
N ALA A 17 10.76 -19.29 1.54
CA ALA A 17 10.71 -20.64 0.96
C ALA A 17 9.43 -21.38 1.36
N THR A 18 9.04 -21.33 2.63
CA THR A 18 7.78 -21.92 3.12
C THR A 18 6.57 -21.29 2.44
N ILE A 19 6.52 -19.95 2.34
CA ILE A 19 5.42 -19.25 1.69
C ILE A 19 5.24 -19.71 0.24
N ARG A 20 6.33 -19.81 -0.54
CA ARG A 20 6.27 -20.27 -1.93
C ARG A 20 5.88 -21.74 -2.09
N ALA A 21 6.12 -22.55 -1.06
CA ALA A 21 5.70 -23.95 -1.05
C ALA A 21 4.21 -24.13 -0.71
N GLU A 22 3.63 -23.21 0.07
CA GLU A 22 2.27 -23.33 0.59
C GLU A 22 1.23 -22.49 -0.17
N ALA A 23 1.62 -21.34 -0.72
CA ALA A 23 0.69 -20.42 -1.38
C ALA A 23 0.53 -20.74 -2.87
N ASP A 24 -0.72 -20.68 -3.36
CA ASP A 24 -0.99 -20.70 -4.80
C ASP A 24 -0.74 -19.31 -5.41
N LEU A 25 0.42 -19.17 -6.06
CA LEU A 25 0.84 -17.94 -6.74
C LEU A 25 0.62 -17.99 -8.26
N SER A 26 -0.05 -19.03 -8.78
CA SER A 26 -0.17 -19.27 -10.23
C SER A 26 -0.87 -18.14 -11.00
N ALA A 27 -1.79 -17.44 -10.34
CA ALA A 27 -2.51 -16.29 -10.90
C ALA A 27 -1.80 -14.95 -10.68
N ILE A 28 -0.69 -14.92 -9.93
CA ILE A 28 0.06 -13.69 -9.64
C ILE A 28 1.09 -13.47 -10.75
N PRO A 29 1.07 -12.32 -11.46
CA PRO A 29 2.05 -12.04 -12.50
C PRO A 29 3.44 -11.84 -11.89
N ALA A 30 4.48 -12.05 -12.72
CA ALA A 30 5.87 -11.99 -12.26
C ALA A 30 6.24 -10.64 -11.62
N ASP A 31 5.63 -9.53 -12.07
CA ASP A 31 5.84 -8.21 -11.49
C ASP A 31 5.14 -8.03 -10.12
N LEU A 32 4.31 -8.96 -9.66
CA LEU A 32 3.68 -8.89 -8.35
C LEU A 32 4.01 -10.08 -7.43
N GLU A 33 4.77 -11.08 -7.91
CA GLU A 33 5.10 -12.27 -7.12
C GLU A 33 5.78 -11.92 -5.79
N LYS A 34 6.86 -11.13 -5.81
CA LYS A 34 7.57 -10.70 -4.59
C LYS A 34 6.68 -9.86 -3.67
N LEU A 35 5.76 -9.08 -4.25
CA LEU A 35 4.78 -8.32 -3.46
C LEU A 35 3.82 -9.28 -2.75
N ALA A 36 3.28 -10.28 -3.45
CA ALA A 36 2.38 -11.26 -2.87
C ALA A 36 3.07 -12.07 -1.75
N VAL A 37 4.30 -12.54 -1.97
CA VAL A 37 5.09 -13.25 -0.95
C VAL A 37 5.32 -12.38 0.28
N ARG A 38 5.71 -11.11 0.09
CA ARG A 38 5.97 -10.19 1.20
C ARG A 38 4.71 -9.80 1.96
N LEU A 39 3.55 -9.77 1.30
CA LEU A 39 2.24 -9.60 1.95
C LEU A 39 1.89 -10.79 2.84
N ILE A 40 2.06 -12.02 2.35
CA ILE A 40 1.86 -13.24 3.15
C ILE A 40 2.77 -13.20 4.36
N HIS A 41 4.07 -12.93 4.16
CA HIS A 41 5.04 -12.83 5.25
C HIS A 41 4.63 -11.82 6.32
N ALA A 42 4.12 -10.65 5.92
CA ALA A 42 3.72 -9.60 6.83
C ALA A 42 2.46 -9.94 7.65
N CYS A 43 1.65 -10.91 7.23
CA CYS A 43 0.37 -11.21 7.86
C CYS A 43 0.21 -12.65 8.37
N GLY A 44 1.09 -13.57 7.97
CA GLY A 44 1.03 -14.99 8.33
C GLY A 44 -0.12 -15.77 7.69
N MET A 45 -0.70 -15.27 6.59
CA MET A 45 -1.88 -15.89 5.95
C MET A 45 -1.59 -16.17 4.47
N VAL A 46 -1.34 -17.44 4.11
CA VAL A 46 -1.03 -17.86 2.73
C VAL A 46 -2.19 -17.64 1.76
N ASP A 47 -3.43 -17.65 2.26
CA ASP A 47 -4.65 -17.49 1.48
C ASP A 47 -4.94 -16.03 1.10
N VAL A 48 -4.18 -15.05 1.61
CA VAL A 48 -4.40 -13.62 1.30
C VAL A 48 -4.25 -13.32 -0.19
N VAL A 49 -3.50 -14.15 -0.93
CA VAL A 49 -3.32 -14.01 -2.38
C VAL A 49 -4.60 -14.22 -3.17
N GLN A 50 -5.55 -14.99 -2.64
CA GLN A 50 -6.87 -15.19 -3.25
C GLN A 50 -7.69 -13.89 -3.28
N ASP A 51 -7.42 -12.99 -2.32
CA ASP A 51 -8.05 -11.68 -2.20
C ASP A 51 -7.32 -10.59 -3.00
N LEU A 52 -6.14 -10.86 -3.57
CA LEU A 52 -5.42 -9.86 -4.35
C LEU A 52 -6.14 -9.53 -5.65
N ARG A 53 -6.32 -8.24 -5.90
CA ARG A 53 -6.71 -7.72 -7.23
C ARG A 53 -5.80 -6.57 -7.60
N PHE A 54 -5.51 -6.48 -8.89
CA PHE A 54 -4.54 -5.54 -9.40
C PHE A 54 -4.82 -5.24 -10.87
N SER A 55 -4.39 -4.07 -11.33
CA SER A 55 -4.34 -3.75 -12.75
C SER A 55 -3.13 -4.41 -13.41
N THR A 56 -3.22 -4.70 -14.71
CA THR A 56 -2.08 -5.19 -15.50
C THR A 56 -0.88 -4.25 -15.38
N GLY A 57 0.29 -4.80 -15.03
CA GLY A 57 1.55 -4.04 -14.93
C GLY A 57 1.68 -3.13 -13.69
N ALA A 58 0.81 -3.27 -12.68
CA ALA A 58 0.85 -2.44 -11.47
C ALA A 58 2.20 -2.52 -10.73
N GLY A 59 2.79 -3.72 -10.65
CA GLY A 59 4.07 -3.91 -9.98
C GLY A 59 5.22 -3.25 -10.74
N ALA A 60 5.25 -3.39 -12.05
CA ALA A 60 6.20 -2.69 -12.92
C ALA A 60 6.07 -1.17 -12.82
N ALA A 61 4.84 -0.64 -12.84
CA ALA A 61 4.57 0.80 -12.72
C ALA A 61 5.07 1.35 -11.37
N GLY A 62 4.76 0.67 -10.27
CA GLY A 62 5.23 1.06 -8.93
C GLY A 62 6.75 1.06 -8.80
N ARG A 63 7.40 0.00 -9.29
CA ARG A 63 8.88 -0.09 -9.30
C ARG A 63 9.51 1.04 -10.09
N ALA A 64 9.01 1.31 -11.30
CA ALA A 64 9.53 2.37 -12.15
C ALA A 64 9.38 3.75 -11.48
N ALA A 65 8.23 4.01 -10.86
CA ALA A 65 7.99 5.26 -10.12
C ALA A 65 8.95 5.42 -8.95
N LEU A 66 9.12 4.38 -8.13
CA LEU A 66 10.05 4.40 -6.99
C LEU A 66 11.50 4.61 -7.47
N ALA A 67 11.94 3.90 -8.50
CA ALA A 67 13.27 4.08 -9.08
C ALA A 67 13.49 5.50 -9.64
N ALA A 68 12.43 6.16 -10.12
CA ALA A 68 12.46 7.55 -10.58
C ALA A 68 12.39 8.59 -9.44
N GLY A 69 12.38 8.17 -8.17
CA GLY A 69 12.34 9.09 -7.02
C GLY A 69 10.94 9.55 -6.61
N ALA A 70 9.87 8.89 -7.09
CA ALA A 70 8.51 9.25 -6.74
C ALA A 70 8.29 9.29 -5.21
N PRO A 71 7.55 10.28 -4.68
CA PRO A 71 7.19 10.32 -3.28
C PRO A 71 6.18 9.21 -2.96
N ILE A 72 6.21 8.74 -1.73
CA ILE A 72 5.31 7.73 -1.18
C ILE A 72 4.35 8.42 -0.21
N LEU A 73 3.06 8.44 -0.54
CA LEU A 73 2.04 9.17 0.20
C LEU A 73 1.24 8.19 1.06
N CYS A 74 1.30 8.35 2.38
CA CYS A 74 0.76 7.40 3.36
C CYS A 74 -0.40 7.99 4.15
N ASP A 75 -1.53 7.28 4.19
CA ASP A 75 -2.73 7.69 4.93
C ASP A 75 -2.54 7.72 6.46
N ALA A 76 -1.63 6.88 6.97
CA ALA A 76 -1.38 6.72 8.40
C ALA A 76 0.12 6.65 8.73
N ARG A 77 0.50 7.13 9.92
CA ARG A 77 1.89 7.09 10.42
C ARG A 77 2.44 5.67 10.45
N MET A 78 1.65 4.67 10.86
CA MET A 78 2.12 3.28 10.89
C MET A 78 2.54 2.75 9.52
N VAL A 79 1.90 3.21 8.43
CA VAL A 79 2.32 2.86 7.07
C VAL A 79 3.67 3.53 6.77
N ALA A 80 3.77 4.84 7.04
CA ALA A 80 4.99 5.61 6.78
C ALA A 80 6.22 5.11 7.56
N GLU A 81 6.02 4.64 8.80
CA GLU A 81 7.08 4.07 9.65
C GLU A 81 7.41 2.62 9.29
N GLY A 82 6.47 1.86 8.71
CA GLY A 82 6.71 0.50 8.24
C GLY A 82 7.54 0.40 6.95
N ILE A 83 7.69 1.52 6.23
CA ILE A 83 8.50 1.57 5.00
C ILE A 83 9.99 1.58 5.39
N THR A 84 10.71 0.56 4.94
CA THR A 84 12.12 0.35 5.25
C THR A 84 12.99 1.30 4.42
N ARG A 85 13.52 2.35 5.05
CA ARG A 85 14.28 3.41 4.37
C ARG A 85 15.48 2.90 3.56
N ALA A 86 16.20 1.91 4.09
CA ALA A 86 17.34 1.30 3.42
C ALA A 86 17.00 0.57 2.11
N ARG A 87 15.72 0.28 1.84
CA ARG A 87 15.27 -0.36 0.60
C ARG A 87 14.88 0.64 -0.49
N LEU A 88 14.75 1.92 -0.17
CA LEU A 88 14.28 2.93 -1.11
C LEU A 88 15.38 3.24 -2.16
N PRO A 89 15.09 3.11 -3.46
CA PRO A 89 16.13 3.14 -4.50
C PRO A 89 16.64 4.54 -4.83
N ALA A 90 15.88 5.60 -4.50
CA ALA A 90 16.17 6.97 -4.94
C ALA A 90 15.91 8.01 -3.84
N ALA A 91 16.19 7.65 -2.58
CA ALA A 91 15.93 8.51 -1.41
C ALA A 91 14.48 9.06 -1.38
N ASN A 92 13.52 8.22 -1.78
CA ASN A 92 12.12 8.58 -1.97
C ASN A 92 11.54 9.24 -0.70
N PRO A 93 10.92 10.42 -0.81
CA PRO A 93 10.18 11.02 0.30
C PRO A 93 9.05 10.08 0.74
N VAL A 94 8.90 9.86 2.05
CA VAL A 94 7.71 9.19 2.59
C VAL A 94 6.95 10.21 3.42
N ILE A 95 5.76 10.54 2.98
CA ILE A 95 4.98 11.67 3.44
C ILE A 95 3.68 11.16 4.08
N CYS A 96 3.37 11.66 5.27
CA CYS A 96 2.10 11.43 5.94
C CYS A 96 1.66 12.73 6.61
N THR A 97 0.59 13.32 6.08
CA THR A 97 0.07 14.65 6.46
C THR A 97 -1.06 14.57 7.49
N LEU A 98 -1.36 13.38 8.02
CA LEU A 98 -2.44 13.16 8.99
C LEU A 98 -2.34 14.05 10.24
N ASN A 99 -1.13 14.45 10.61
CA ASN A 99 -0.83 15.24 11.81
C ASN A 99 -0.55 16.71 11.50
N GLU A 100 -0.79 17.19 10.28
CA GLU A 100 -0.72 18.62 9.99
C GLU A 100 -1.70 19.39 10.89
N ALA A 101 -1.28 20.58 11.33
CA ALA A 101 -1.95 21.29 12.42
C ALA A 101 -3.40 21.71 12.08
N ASP A 102 -3.69 21.96 10.81
CA ASP A 102 -5.00 22.40 10.32
C ASP A 102 -5.97 21.24 10.05
N VAL A 103 -5.48 20.00 9.90
CA VAL A 103 -6.30 18.81 9.58
C VAL A 103 -7.47 18.60 10.55
N PRO A 104 -7.30 18.69 11.90
CA PRO A 104 -8.42 18.50 12.82
C PRO A 104 -9.53 19.54 12.70
N GLN A 105 -9.20 20.79 12.35
CA GLN A 105 -10.18 21.84 12.15
C GLN A 105 -10.89 21.64 10.81
N ARG A 106 -10.12 21.46 9.74
CA ARG A 106 -10.63 21.29 8.38
C ARG A 106 -11.53 20.06 8.23
N ALA A 107 -11.23 18.97 8.95
CA ALA A 107 -12.09 17.80 9.05
C ALA A 107 -13.49 18.12 9.62
N ARG A 108 -13.57 19.00 10.64
CA ARG A 108 -14.86 19.42 11.21
C ARG A 108 -15.63 20.31 10.24
N GLU A 109 -14.95 21.25 9.59
CA GLU A 109 -15.56 22.19 8.63
C GLU A 109 -16.14 21.46 7.41
N LEU A 110 -15.43 20.44 6.92
CA LEU A 110 -15.85 19.64 5.76
C LEU A 110 -16.77 18.46 6.13
N GLY A 111 -17.05 18.24 7.42
CA GLY A 111 -17.87 17.11 7.87
C GLY A 111 -17.30 15.74 7.48
N ASN A 112 -15.98 15.60 7.43
CA ASN A 112 -15.30 14.37 6.99
C ASN A 112 -14.23 13.94 8.02
N THR A 113 -13.63 12.77 7.82
CA THR A 113 -12.57 12.25 8.69
C THR A 113 -11.26 12.99 8.48
N ARG A 114 -10.42 13.04 9.53
CA ARG A 114 -9.05 13.56 9.44
C ARG A 114 -8.23 12.87 8.35
N SER A 115 -8.36 11.55 8.22
CA SER A 115 -7.63 10.76 7.21
C SER A 115 -8.01 11.16 5.79
N ALA A 116 -9.29 11.41 5.51
CA ALA A 116 -9.73 11.89 4.19
C ALA A 116 -9.19 13.29 3.91
N VAL A 117 -9.42 14.24 4.82
CA VAL A 117 -9.06 15.65 4.60
C VAL A 117 -7.53 15.85 4.53
N ALA A 118 -6.74 15.02 5.20
CA ALA A 118 -5.28 15.08 5.11
C ALA A 118 -4.73 14.90 3.68
N LEU A 119 -5.47 14.23 2.79
CA LEU A 119 -5.08 14.07 1.38
C LEU A 119 -5.06 15.39 0.62
N GLU A 120 -5.74 16.43 1.09
CA GLU A 120 -5.67 17.75 0.48
C GLU A 120 -4.24 18.31 0.46
N HIS A 121 -3.43 17.96 1.46
CA HIS A 121 -2.00 18.31 1.52
C HIS A 121 -1.14 17.48 0.56
N TRP A 122 -1.70 16.48 -0.11
CA TRP A 122 -0.97 15.66 -1.08
C TRP A 122 -0.97 16.25 -2.48
N ARG A 123 -1.84 17.24 -2.78
CA ARG A 123 -2.08 17.71 -4.15
C ARG A 123 -0.79 18.05 -4.91
N GLU A 124 0.14 18.74 -4.25
CA GLU A 124 1.43 19.14 -4.84
C GLU A 124 2.39 17.97 -5.06
N HIS A 125 2.19 16.87 -4.35
CA HIS A 125 3.02 15.66 -4.43
C HIS A 125 2.34 14.52 -5.20
N LEU A 126 1.06 14.65 -5.56
CA LEU A 126 0.25 13.52 -6.01
C LEU A 126 0.64 13.01 -7.39
N GLN A 127 1.02 13.90 -8.31
CA GLN A 127 1.40 13.54 -9.67
C GLN A 127 2.57 12.55 -9.69
N GLY A 128 2.37 11.37 -10.25
CA GLY A 128 3.40 10.34 -10.36
C GLY A 128 3.82 9.68 -9.03
N SER A 129 3.15 9.99 -7.93
CA SER A 129 3.44 9.39 -6.61
C SER A 129 3.03 7.92 -6.50
N VAL A 130 3.54 7.25 -5.48
CA VAL A 130 3.00 5.97 -5.01
C VAL A 130 2.12 6.24 -3.80
N VAL A 131 0.80 6.11 -3.96
CA VAL A 131 -0.18 6.29 -2.89
C VAL A 131 -0.37 4.98 -2.14
N VAL A 132 -0.37 5.05 -0.81
CA VAL A 132 -0.42 3.89 0.08
C VAL A 132 -1.46 4.14 1.17
N ILE A 133 -2.60 3.46 1.04
CA ILE A 133 -3.71 3.58 1.99
C ILE A 133 -3.83 2.24 2.71
N GLY A 134 -3.30 2.19 3.94
CA GLY A 134 -3.24 0.98 4.75
C GLY A 134 -4.23 0.95 5.90
N ASN A 135 -4.91 2.05 6.21
CA ASN A 135 -5.80 2.14 7.37
C ASN A 135 -7.21 2.60 6.98
N ALA A 136 -7.34 3.82 6.45
CA ALA A 136 -8.62 4.52 6.41
C ALA A 136 -9.37 4.30 5.08
N PRO A 137 -10.53 3.61 5.09
CA PRO A 137 -11.37 3.49 3.89
C PRO A 137 -11.83 4.86 3.37
N THR A 138 -12.08 5.81 4.27
CA THR A 138 -12.48 7.18 3.92
C THR A 138 -11.40 7.93 3.15
N ALA A 139 -10.12 7.66 3.41
CA ALA A 139 -9.04 8.22 2.59
C ALA A 139 -9.07 7.67 1.16
N LEU A 140 -9.40 6.38 0.99
CA LEU A 140 -9.51 5.79 -0.35
C LEU A 140 -10.73 6.32 -1.10
N PHE A 141 -11.90 6.41 -0.46
CA PHE A 141 -13.07 7.07 -1.06
C PHE A 141 -12.75 8.50 -1.50
N TYR A 142 -12.16 9.29 -0.60
CA TYR A 142 -11.83 10.68 -0.88
C TYR A 142 -10.79 10.85 -1.99
N LEU A 143 -9.79 9.95 -2.06
CA LEU A 143 -8.84 9.95 -3.18
C LEU A 143 -9.55 9.77 -4.53
N LEU A 144 -10.53 8.86 -4.59
CA LEU A 144 -11.28 8.64 -5.82
C LEU A 144 -12.12 9.87 -6.20
N GLU A 145 -12.74 10.53 -5.22
CA GLU A 145 -13.44 11.81 -5.43
C GLU A 145 -12.48 12.91 -5.93
N MET A 146 -11.27 12.99 -5.37
CA MET A 146 -10.24 13.93 -5.82
C MET A 146 -9.84 13.67 -7.27
N LEU A 147 -9.66 12.41 -7.66
CA LEU A 147 -9.32 12.02 -9.03
C LEU A 147 -10.45 12.33 -10.01
N ASP A 148 -11.70 12.09 -9.62
CA ASP A 148 -12.89 12.46 -10.41
C ASP A 148 -12.99 13.98 -10.60
N ALA A 149 -12.58 14.75 -9.59
CA ALA A 149 -12.48 16.21 -9.65
C ALA A 149 -11.24 16.73 -10.42
N GLY A 150 -10.45 15.84 -11.04
CA GLY A 150 -9.30 16.22 -11.88
C GLY A 150 -8.00 16.45 -11.10
N ALA A 151 -7.86 15.89 -9.90
CA ALA A 151 -6.57 15.91 -9.21
C ALA A 151 -5.47 15.21 -10.02
N PRO A 152 -4.19 15.58 -9.83
CA PRO A 152 -3.08 14.93 -10.50
C PRO A 152 -3.05 13.43 -10.22
N LYS A 153 -2.63 12.62 -11.20
CA LYS A 153 -2.71 11.16 -11.08
C LYS A 153 -1.45 10.57 -10.46
N PRO A 154 -1.56 9.73 -9.41
CA PRO A 154 -0.44 8.94 -8.94
C PRO A 154 0.00 7.91 -9.99
N ALA A 155 1.21 7.39 -9.85
CA ALA A 155 1.73 6.29 -10.67
C ALA A 155 1.18 4.92 -10.21
N LEU A 156 0.83 4.78 -8.93
CA LEU A 156 0.29 3.55 -8.35
C LEU A 156 -0.53 3.86 -7.09
N ILE A 157 -1.64 3.13 -6.90
CA ILE A 157 -2.42 3.11 -5.65
C ILE A 157 -2.33 1.72 -5.01
N LEU A 158 -1.73 1.65 -3.83
CA LEU A 158 -1.76 0.48 -2.95
C LEU A 158 -2.92 0.63 -1.95
N GLY A 159 -4.10 0.12 -2.34
CA GLY A 159 -5.35 0.24 -1.59
C GLY A 159 -5.58 -0.96 -0.67
N MET A 160 -5.04 -0.90 0.55
CA MET A 160 -5.14 -1.96 1.55
C MET A 160 -5.76 -1.50 2.88
N PRO A 161 -6.80 -0.62 2.92
CA PRO A 161 -7.46 -0.33 4.19
C PRO A 161 -8.10 -1.60 4.78
N VAL A 162 -7.98 -1.74 6.10
CA VAL A 162 -8.54 -2.84 6.88
C VAL A 162 -9.81 -2.36 7.59
N GLY A 163 -10.78 -3.25 7.78
CA GLY A 163 -11.88 -2.96 8.68
C GLY A 163 -13.19 -3.59 8.30
N PHE A 164 -14.20 -3.26 9.10
CA PHE A 164 -15.55 -3.84 9.00
C PHE A 164 -16.53 -2.93 8.27
N ILE A 165 -16.24 -1.63 8.19
CA ILE A 165 -17.13 -0.61 7.62
C ILE A 165 -16.37 0.15 6.53
N GLY A 166 -16.85 0.07 5.29
CA GLY A 166 -16.31 0.81 4.13
C GLY A 166 -15.01 0.26 3.55
N ALA A 167 -14.29 -0.63 4.27
CA ALA A 167 -13.01 -1.16 3.80
C ALA A 167 -13.18 -1.98 2.51
N ALA A 168 -14.08 -2.97 2.50
CA ALA A 168 -14.32 -3.80 1.33
C ALA A 168 -14.86 -2.94 0.17
N GLU A 169 -15.79 -2.05 0.47
CA GLU A 169 -16.49 -1.19 -0.48
C GLU A 169 -15.55 -0.19 -1.15
N SER A 170 -14.65 0.46 -0.41
CA SER A 170 -13.67 1.41 -0.97
C SER A 170 -12.69 0.73 -1.92
N LYS A 171 -12.23 -0.48 -1.58
CA LYS A 171 -11.32 -1.26 -2.42
C LYS A 171 -12.01 -1.82 -3.65
N ASP A 172 -13.25 -2.31 -3.51
CA ASP A 172 -14.04 -2.76 -4.65
C ASP A 172 -14.36 -1.60 -5.60
N LEU A 173 -14.61 -0.39 -5.08
CA LEU A 173 -14.79 0.81 -5.90
C LEU A 173 -13.52 1.18 -6.69
N LEU A 174 -12.34 1.12 -6.04
CA LEU A 174 -11.05 1.31 -6.72
C LEU A 174 -10.83 0.25 -7.82
N ALA A 175 -11.20 -1.00 -7.58
CA ALA A 175 -11.03 -2.08 -8.55
C ALA A 175 -12.02 -2.00 -9.72
N ALA A 176 -13.24 -1.49 -9.48
CA ALA A 176 -14.25 -1.30 -10.51
C ALA A 176 -13.87 -0.15 -11.46
N ASP A 177 -13.34 0.95 -10.92
CA ASP A 177 -12.80 2.06 -11.70
C ASP A 177 -11.67 2.76 -10.93
N SER A 178 -10.44 2.57 -11.38
CA SER A 178 -9.25 3.19 -10.77
C SER A 178 -8.91 4.56 -11.35
N ARG A 179 -9.80 5.14 -12.17
CA ARG A 179 -9.62 6.42 -12.87
C ARG A 179 -8.38 6.40 -13.78
N GLY A 180 -8.06 5.22 -14.31
CA GLY A 180 -6.89 4.98 -15.17
C GLY A 180 -5.55 4.95 -14.41
N VAL A 181 -5.58 4.83 -13.08
CA VAL A 181 -4.37 4.69 -12.27
C VAL A 181 -4.11 3.22 -11.97
N PRO A 182 -2.87 2.71 -12.12
CA PRO A 182 -2.54 1.36 -11.70
C PRO A 182 -2.83 1.13 -10.21
N TYR A 183 -3.27 -0.07 -9.85
CA TYR A 183 -3.62 -0.37 -8.45
C TYR A 183 -3.28 -1.80 -8.02
N VAL A 184 -3.15 -1.98 -6.70
CA VAL A 184 -3.18 -3.29 -6.02
C VAL A 184 -4.02 -3.16 -4.76
N ILE A 185 -4.94 -4.10 -4.54
CA ILE A 185 -5.77 -4.20 -3.33
C ILE A 185 -5.74 -5.60 -2.73
N VAL A 186 -6.15 -5.69 -1.46
CA VAL A 186 -6.59 -6.94 -0.81
C VAL A 186 -8.10 -6.83 -0.61
N ARG A 187 -8.93 -7.60 -1.33
CA ARG A 187 -10.40 -7.52 -1.24
C ARG A 187 -10.92 -7.85 0.16
N GLY A 188 -12.19 -7.51 0.40
CA GLY A 188 -12.86 -7.81 1.66
C GLY A 188 -12.35 -6.98 2.84
N ARG A 189 -12.33 -7.56 4.05
CA ARG A 189 -12.02 -6.84 5.29
C ARG A 189 -10.54 -6.78 5.64
N ARG A 190 -9.74 -7.69 5.07
CA ARG A 190 -8.29 -7.80 5.32
C ARG A 190 -7.53 -6.63 4.70
N GLY A 191 -6.36 -6.33 5.25
CA GLY A 191 -5.53 -5.21 4.86
C GLY A 191 -4.64 -4.80 6.03
N GLY A 192 -4.36 -3.51 6.13
CA GLY A 192 -3.68 -2.94 7.29
C GLY A 192 -2.32 -2.38 6.95
N SER A 193 -1.76 -1.61 7.88
CA SER A 193 -0.50 -0.90 7.66
C SER A 193 0.69 -1.83 7.40
N ALA A 194 0.72 -3.02 8.03
CA ALA A 194 1.79 -4.00 7.80
C ALA A 194 1.81 -4.51 6.36
N MET A 195 0.65 -4.91 5.83
CA MET A 195 0.50 -5.30 4.42
C MET A 195 0.84 -4.14 3.48
N ALA A 196 0.30 -2.96 3.73
CA ALA A 196 0.53 -1.79 2.89
C ALA A 196 2.02 -1.40 2.81
N ALA A 197 2.72 -1.40 3.94
CA ALA A 197 4.16 -1.15 3.99
C ALA A 197 4.97 -2.29 3.35
N ALA A 198 4.58 -3.54 3.54
CA ALA A 198 5.22 -4.70 2.90
C ALA A 198 5.14 -4.63 1.38
N ALA A 199 4.01 -4.18 0.83
CA ALA A 199 3.85 -3.96 -0.60
C ALA A 199 4.84 -2.91 -1.14
N VAL A 200 4.99 -1.77 -0.46
CA VAL A 200 6.00 -0.76 -0.82
C VAL A 200 7.41 -1.34 -0.74
N ASN A 201 7.73 -2.03 0.36
CA ASN A 201 9.06 -2.61 0.57
C ASN A 201 9.44 -3.66 -0.50
N ALA A 202 8.45 -4.41 -1.00
CA ALA A 202 8.64 -5.36 -2.10
C ALA A 202 8.88 -4.66 -3.45
N LEU A 203 8.21 -3.54 -3.70
CA LEU A 203 8.40 -2.76 -4.92
C LEU A 203 9.65 -1.88 -4.88
N ALA A 204 10.15 -1.52 -3.69
CA ALA A 204 11.31 -0.64 -3.56
C ALA A 204 12.64 -1.32 -3.92
N SER A 205 12.76 -2.63 -3.70
CA SER A 205 13.99 -3.38 -3.97
C SER A 205 13.70 -4.82 -4.37
N GLU A 206 14.47 -5.29 -5.35
CA GLU A 206 14.41 -6.67 -5.85
C GLU A 206 15.10 -7.68 -4.91
N VAL A 207 15.88 -7.22 -3.93
CA VAL A 207 16.53 -8.10 -2.93
C VAL A 207 15.50 -8.49 -1.88
N GLU A 208 15.23 -9.79 -1.70
CA GLU A 208 14.27 -10.25 -0.70
C GLU A 208 14.82 -10.21 0.72
#